data_AF-A0A3P9CNW0-F1
#
_entry.id   AF-A0A3P9CNW0-F1
#
_cell.length_a   1.000
_cell.length_b   1.000
_cell.length_c   1.000
_cell.angle_alpha   90.00
_cell.angle_beta   90.00
_cell.angle_gamma   90.00
#
_symmetry.space_group_name_H-M   'P 1'
#
loop_
_entity.id
_entity.type
_entity.pdbx_description
1 polymer ?
#
loop_
_entity_poly.entity_id
_entity_poly.type
_entity_poly.pdbx_seq_one_letter_code
_entity_poly.pdbx_strand_id
1 'polypeptide(L)'
;MAVCASAHHSLVMPDLQQCERAEGIKYLEWVSDFVSKYKNKHLSLKNPAGAMLRIAGLEDTMYRGKHDEVNGWGKFYLPKIVNMQVIGVVEGTSCPCDELVLMTCEDKKLYAYDGEELHLVASSFQQLHDKDIEYPASKSYYNGEAFKDMTEKDWEAVKMGGVGRKLEGEHQKLVKETKSAFLKSLKS
;
A
#
# COMPACT_ATOMS: atom_id res chain seq x y z
N MET A 1 38.31 -15.93 5.08
CA MET A 1 37.12 -15.10 5.36
C MET A 1 35.98 -16.02 5.70
N ALA A 2 35.55 -16.02 6.96
CA ALA A 2 34.39 -16.81 7.39
C ALA A 2 33.13 -16.04 6.99
N VAL A 3 32.35 -16.59 6.06
CA VAL A 3 31.00 -16.10 5.78
C VAL A 3 30.11 -16.67 6.88
N CYS A 4 29.78 -15.84 7.87
CA CYS A 4 28.74 -16.18 8.83
C CYS A 4 27.41 -16.25 8.08
N ALA A 5 27.00 -17.46 7.69
CA ALA A 5 25.66 -17.72 7.23
C ALA A 5 24.72 -17.51 8.42
N SER A 6 24.10 -16.32 8.49
CA SER A 6 22.92 -16.08 9.30
C SER A 6 21.89 -17.15 8.93
N ALA A 7 21.59 -18.06 9.86
CA ALA A 7 20.52 -19.01 9.67
C ALA A 7 19.20 -18.24 9.66
N HIS A 8 18.74 -17.86 8.46
CA HIS A 8 17.41 -17.30 8.26
C HIS A 8 16.39 -18.34 8.75
N HIS A 9 15.79 -18.08 9.91
CA HIS A 9 14.78 -18.96 10.46
C HIS A 9 13.52 -18.81 9.59
N SER A 10 13.32 -19.77 8.67
CA SER A 10 12.14 -19.82 7.82
C SER A 10 10.89 -19.84 8.68
N LEU A 11 9.93 -18.98 8.36
CA LEU A 11 8.61 -18.97 8.96
C LEU A 11 7.88 -20.25 8.54
N VAL A 12 7.35 -20.96 9.53
CA VAL A 12 6.25 -21.91 9.34
C VAL A 12 4.97 -21.12 9.65
N MET A 13 4.12 -20.95 8.65
CA MET A 13 2.88 -20.19 8.81
C MET A 13 1.98 -20.88 9.85
N PRO A 14 1.37 -20.11 10.78
CA PRO A 14 0.43 -20.67 11.75
C PRO A 14 -0.90 -21.05 11.08
N ASP A 15 -1.74 -21.79 11.82
CA ASP A 15 -3.14 -22.01 11.44
C ASP A 15 -3.88 -20.68 11.27
N LEU A 16 -4.55 -20.53 10.13
CA LEU A 16 -5.25 -19.32 9.70
C LEU A 16 -6.75 -19.31 10.04
N GLN A 17 -7.29 -20.32 10.74
CA GLN A 17 -8.72 -20.35 11.10
C GLN A 17 -9.25 -19.05 11.75
N GLN A 18 -8.43 -18.37 12.56
CA GLN A 18 -8.81 -17.10 13.19
C GLN A 18 -8.87 -15.94 12.19
N CYS A 19 -7.93 -15.90 11.23
CA CYS A 19 -7.91 -14.93 10.14
C CYS A 19 -9.15 -15.05 9.26
N GLU A 20 -9.56 -16.27 8.93
CA GLU A 20 -10.74 -16.51 8.09
C GLU A 20 -12.04 -16.00 8.73
N ARG A 21 -12.18 -16.15 10.05
CA ARG A 21 -13.38 -15.74 10.81
C ARG A 21 -13.41 -14.26 11.20
N ALA A 22 -12.26 -13.60 11.28
CA ALA A 22 -12.20 -12.19 11.66
C ALA A 22 -12.75 -11.31 10.52
N GLU A 23 -13.42 -10.20 10.82
CA GLU A 23 -13.95 -9.28 9.81
C GLU A 23 -13.62 -7.83 10.15
N GLY A 24 -13.47 -6.99 9.12
CA GLY A 24 -13.22 -5.56 9.25
C GLY A 24 -12.03 -5.26 10.16
N ILE A 25 -12.24 -4.42 11.18
CA ILE A 25 -11.20 -3.99 12.11
C ILE A 25 -10.56 -5.16 12.85
N LYS A 26 -11.34 -6.19 13.24
CA LYS A 26 -10.80 -7.37 13.94
C LYS A 26 -9.82 -8.16 13.07
N TYR A 27 -10.04 -8.16 11.75
CA TYR A 27 -9.11 -8.77 10.82
C TYR A 27 -7.79 -7.98 10.77
N LEU A 28 -7.86 -6.65 10.69
CA LEU A 28 -6.66 -5.81 10.66
C LEU A 28 -5.87 -5.88 11.97
N GLU A 29 -6.55 -5.96 13.13
CA GLU A 29 -5.92 -6.21 14.43
C GLU A 29 -5.15 -7.55 14.42
N TRP A 30 -5.78 -8.62 13.92
CA TRP A 30 -5.12 -9.91 13.78
C TRP A 30 -3.89 -9.85 12.87
N VAL A 31 -3.96 -9.12 11.75
CA VAL A 31 -2.81 -8.92 10.85
C VAL A 31 -1.69 -8.17 11.56
N SER A 32 -2.02 -7.12 12.32
CA SER A 32 -1.04 -6.36 13.11
C SER A 32 -0.34 -7.24 14.16
N ASP A 33 -1.09 -8.09 14.86
CA ASP A 33 -0.55 -9.07 15.81
C ASP A 33 0.34 -10.11 15.11
N PHE A 34 -0.08 -10.59 13.94
CA PHE A 34 0.70 -11.50 13.10
C PHE A 34 2.04 -10.88 12.70
N VAL A 35 2.03 -9.66 12.18
CA VAL A 35 3.24 -8.94 11.75
C VAL A 35 4.17 -8.70 12.93
N SER A 36 3.63 -8.28 14.07
CA SER A 36 4.39 -8.05 15.29
C SER A 36 5.05 -9.34 15.81
N LYS A 37 4.30 -10.45 15.81
CA LYS A 37 4.76 -11.75 16.29
C LYS A 37 5.84 -12.37 15.40
N TYR A 38 5.72 -12.21 14.09
CA TYR A 38 6.62 -12.84 13.11
C TYR A 38 7.60 -11.87 12.46
N LYS A 39 7.77 -10.67 13.03
CA LYS A 39 8.69 -9.64 12.54
C LYS A 39 10.08 -10.21 12.23
N ASN A 40 10.62 -9.83 11.07
CA ASN A 40 11.90 -10.28 10.51
C ASN A 40 12.00 -11.78 10.19
N LYS A 41 10.91 -12.56 10.34
CA LYS A 41 10.86 -13.92 9.82
C LYS A 41 10.67 -13.87 8.31
N HIS A 42 11.20 -14.88 7.64
CA HIS A 42 11.20 -14.96 6.20
C HIS A 42 10.38 -16.16 5.74
N LEU A 43 9.58 -15.99 4.71
CA LEU A 43 8.80 -17.04 4.08
C LEU A 43 9.24 -17.18 2.63
N SER A 44 9.90 -18.29 2.30
CA SER A 44 10.19 -18.61 0.90
C SER A 44 8.89 -18.85 0.12
N LEU A 45 8.73 -18.15 -0.99
CA LEU A 45 7.57 -18.27 -1.86
C LEU A 45 7.83 -19.37 -2.90
N LYS A 46 6.77 -20.07 -3.30
CA LYS A 46 6.78 -20.96 -4.47
C LYS A 46 6.65 -20.16 -5.75
N ASN A 47 5.93 -19.05 -5.69
CA ASN A 47 5.66 -18.15 -6.80
C ASN A 47 5.67 -16.69 -6.30
N PRO A 48 6.38 -15.77 -6.97
CA PRO A 48 7.36 -16.03 -8.03
C PRO A 48 8.57 -16.85 -7.53
N ALA A 49 9.17 -17.64 -8.43
CA ALA A 49 10.25 -18.56 -8.06
C ALA A 49 11.48 -17.79 -7.57
N GLY A 50 12.02 -18.21 -6.41
CA GLY A 50 13.18 -17.56 -5.78
C GLY A 50 12.84 -16.35 -4.92
N ALA A 51 11.59 -15.90 -4.92
CA ALA A 51 11.17 -14.78 -4.08
C ALA A 51 10.96 -15.20 -2.61
N MET A 52 11.08 -14.21 -1.72
CA MET A 52 10.98 -14.40 -0.29
C MET A 52 10.21 -13.23 0.32
N LEU A 53 9.18 -13.53 1.12
CA LEU A 53 8.52 -12.52 1.93
C LEU A 53 9.25 -12.37 3.26
N ARG A 54 9.77 -11.18 3.54
CA ARG A 54 10.21 -10.77 4.88
C ARG A 54 9.06 -10.08 5.60
N ILE A 55 8.61 -10.63 6.72
CA ILE A 55 7.57 -10.02 7.55
C ILE A 55 8.11 -8.75 8.20
N ALA A 56 7.44 -7.63 7.92
CA ALA A 56 7.87 -6.29 8.31
C ALA A 56 6.64 -5.37 8.42
N GLY A 57 6.57 -4.57 9.48
CA GLY A 57 5.59 -3.48 9.55
C GLY A 57 6.06 -2.28 8.72
N LEU A 58 5.22 -1.25 8.58
CA LEU A 58 5.54 -0.03 7.84
C LEU A 58 6.90 0.57 8.21
N GLU A 59 7.19 0.64 9.51
CA GLU A 59 8.44 1.20 10.03
C GLU A 59 9.69 0.40 9.65
N ASP A 60 9.55 -0.84 9.16
CA ASP A 60 10.64 -1.71 8.74
C ASP A 60 10.72 -1.85 7.20
N THR A 61 10.14 -0.87 6.48
CA THR A 61 10.20 -0.69 5.03
C THR A 61 10.88 0.64 4.66
N MET A 62 11.14 0.86 3.37
CA MET A 62 11.60 2.13 2.80
C MET A 62 10.57 3.27 2.97
N TYR A 63 9.33 2.95 3.35
CA TYR A 63 8.24 3.89 3.63
C TYR A 63 8.13 4.25 5.12
N ARG A 64 9.15 3.94 5.93
CA ARG A 64 9.23 4.35 7.35
C ARG A 64 8.81 5.81 7.53
N GLY A 65 7.89 6.06 8.47
CA GLY A 65 7.38 7.39 8.76
C GLY A 65 6.41 7.96 7.70
N LYS A 66 6.28 7.36 6.51
CA LYS A 66 5.39 7.81 5.43
C LYS A 66 3.96 7.25 5.59
N HIS A 67 3.36 7.50 6.75
CA HIS A 67 1.99 7.04 7.07
C HIS A 67 0.96 7.60 6.09
N ASP A 68 1.16 8.84 5.61
CA ASP A 68 0.28 9.47 4.63
C ASP A 68 0.29 8.75 3.27
N GLU A 69 1.43 8.14 2.90
CA GLU A 69 1.57 7.38 1.66
C GLU A 69 0.73 6.11 1.71
N VAL A 70 0.84 5.34 2.81
CA VAL A 70 0.04 4.12 3.04
C VAL A 70 -1.46 4.44 3.10
N ASN A 71 -1.80 5.53 3.77
CA ASN A 71 -3.17 6.05 3.80
C ASN A 71 -3.65 6.49 2.40
N GLY A 72 -2.75 6.99 1.56
CA GLY A 72 -3.00 7.28 0.15
C GLY A 72 -3.31 6.02 -0.66
N TRP A 73 -2.55 4.94 -0.46
CA TRP A 73 -2.81 3.65 -1.11
C TRP A 73 -4.24 3.14 -0.85
N GLY A 74 -4.71 3.27 0.39
CA GLY A 74 -6.07 2.90 0.79
C GLY A 74 -7.18 3.80 0.23
N LYS A 75 -6.86 5.00 -0.27
CA LYS A 75 -7.84 6.00 -0.73
C LYS A 75 -7.90 6.18 -2.23
N PHE A 76 -6.78 6.00 -2.92
CA PHE A 76 -6.63 6.46 -4.30
C PHE A 76 -6.47 5.33 -5.33
N TYR A 77 -6.18 4.12 -4.89
CA TYR A 77 -5.94 2.98 -5.78
C TYR A 77 -7.17 2.07 -5.90
N LEU A 78 -7.81 1.75 -4.77
CA LEU A 78 -8.98 0.86 -4.78
C LEU A 78 -10.30 1.64 -4.97
N PRO A 79 -11.34 1.02 -5.58
CA PRO A 79 -12.64 1.67 -5.77
C PRO A 79 -13.36 2.11 -4.48
N LYS A 80 -12.95 1.58 -3.33
CA LYS A 80 -13.47 1.95 -2.03
C LYS A 80 -12.32 2.40 -1.15
N ILE A 81 -12.58 3.36 -0.28
CA ILE A 81 -11.65 3.75 0.77
C ILE A 81 -11.52 2.58 1.74
N VAL A 82 -10.30 2.13 1.97
CA VAL A 82 -9.94 1.02 2.86
C VAL A 82 -8.76 1.42 3.75
N ASN A 83 -8.53 0.66 4.82
CA ASN A 83 -7.34 0.82 5.65
C ASN A 83 -6.31 -0.24 5.25
N MET A 84 -5.25 0.20 4.58
CA MET A 84 -4.14 -0.66 4.20
C MET A 84 -3.26 -0.98 5.42
N GLN A 85 -2.95 -2.26 5.59
CA GLN A 85 -2.07 -2.78 6.63
C GLN A 85 -0.89 -3.51 5.98
N VAL A 86 0.32 -3.01 6.21
CA VAL A 86 1.56 -3.63 5.71
C VAL A 86 1.79 -4.96 6.42
N ILE A 87 2.13 -5.98 5.63
CA ILE A 87 2.49 -7.34 6.08
C ILE A 87 4.00 -7.54 6.00
N GLY A 88 4.64 -7.03 4.95
CA GLY A 88 6.07 -7.20 4.75
C GLY A 88 6.58 -6.73 3.40
N VAL A 89 7.81 -7.14 3.07
CA VAL A 89 8.48 -6.84 1.80
C VAL A 89 8.78 -8.13 1.08
N VAL A 90 8.45 -8.18 -0.21
CA VAL A 90 8.78 -9.32 -1.08
C VAL A 90 10.10 -9.02 -1.78
N GLU A 91 11.10 -9.84 -1.47
CA GLU A 91 12.45 -9.75 -1.99
C GLU A 91 12.66 -10.81 -3.09
N GLY A 92 13.65 -10.59 -3.97
CA GLY A 92 13.99 -11.55 -5.03
C GLY A 92 12.99 -11.58 -6.20
N THR A 93 12.27 -10.48 -6.44
CA THR A 93 11.38 -10.29 -7.59
C THR A 93 12.04 -9.41 -8.65
N SER A 94 11.43 -9.32 -9.83
CA SER A 94 11.81 -8.37 -10.88
C SER A 94 11.18 -6.98 -10.69
N CYS A 95 10.77 -6.63 -9.46
CA CYS A 95 10.18 -5.34 -9.15
C CYS A 95 11.17 -4.21 -9.52
N PRO A 96 10.70 -3.14 -10.20
CA PRO A 96 11.58 -2.04 -10.62
C PRO A 96 11.98 -1.11 -9.45
N CYS A 97 11.26 -1.13 -8.32
CA CYS A 97 11.60 -0.36 -7.13
C CYS A 97 12.39 -1.16 -6.09
N ASP A 98 12.94 -0.43 -5.11
CA ASP A 98 13.78 -0.98 -4.05
C ASP A 98 13.05 -2.00 -3.16
N GLU A 99 11.74 -1.83 -2.90
CA GLU A 99 10.95 -2.75 -2.07
C GLU A 99 9.51 -2.96 -2.59
N LEU A 100 9.18 -4.20 -2.95
CA LEU A 100 7.80 -4.61 -3.24
C LEU A 100 7.04 -4.83 -1.93
N VAL A 101 6.20 -3.86 -1.54
CA VAL A 101 5.52 -3.87 -0.23
C VAL A 101 4.23 -4.69 -0.31
N LEU A 102 4.16 -5.79 0.46
CA LEU A 102 2.96 -6.60 0.60
C LEU A 102 2.06 -6.04 1.72
N MET A 103 0.78 -5.88 1.42
CA MET A 103 -0.23 -5.36 2.33
C MET A 103 -1.58 -6.05 2.14
N THR A 104 -2.51 -5.78 3.04
CA THR A 104 -3.90 -6.23 3.01
C THR A 104 -4.82 -5.13 3.50
N CYS A 105 -6.12 -5.29 3.30
CA CYS A 105 -7.13 -4.42 3.88
C CYS A 105 -8.35 -5.24 4.35
N GLU A 106 -9.44 -4.59 4.70
CA GLU A 106 -10.63 -5.24 5.28
C GLU A 106 -11.26 -6.32 4.36
N ASP A 107 -10.97 -6.29 3.06
CA ASP A 107 -11.44 -7.29 2.10
C ASP A 107 -10.65 -8.62 2.11
N LYS A 108 -9.60 -8.69 2.95
CA LYS A 108 -8.70 -9.84 3.16
C LYS A 108 -7.86 -10.25 1.96
N LYS A 109 -7.90 -9.51 0.86
CA LYS A 109 -7.04 -9.74 -0.30
C LYS A 109 -5.66 -9.17 -0.05
N LEU A 110 -4.69 -9.72 -0.76
CA LEU A 110 -3.31 -9.29 -0.66
C LEU A 110 -2.93 -8.44 -1.86
N TYR A 111 -2.33 -7.31 -1.55
CA TYR A 111 -1.90 -6.33 -2.52
C TYR A 111 -0.40 -6.12 -2.41
N ALA A 112 0.30 -5.98 -3.53
CA ALA A 112 1.70 -5.63 -3.57
C ALA A 112 1.89 -4.27 -4.24
N TYR A 113 2.55 -3.34 -3.57
CA TYR A 113 2.86 -2.02 -4.11
C TYR A 113 4.29 -2.00 -4.63
N ASP A 114 4.45 -1.71 -5.92
CA ASP A 114 5.74 -1.75 -6.62
C ASP A 114 6.39 -0.36 -6.79
N GLY A 115 5.86 0.66 -6.13
CA GLY A 115 6.33 2.05 -6.25
C GLY A 115 5.47 2.91 -7.17
N GLU A 116 4.65 2.31 -8.04
CA GLU A 116 3.76 3.03 -8.97
C GLU A 116 2.33 2.47 -8.95
N GLU A 117 2.18 1.15 -8.97
CA GLU A 117 0.90 0.46 -9.04
C GLU A 117 0.66 -0.43 -7.82
N LEU A 118 -0.62 -0.65 -7.50
CA LEU A 118 -1.05 -1.60 -6.49
C LEU A 118 -1.55 -2.88 -7.19
N HIS A 119 -0.84 -3.99 -7.01
CA HIS A 119 -1.10 -5.27 -7.66
C HIS A 119 -1.94 -6.18 -6.77
N LEU A 120 -3.03 -6.75 -7.26
CA LEU A 120 -3.78 -7.80 -6.54
C LEU A 120 -3.05 -9.13 -6.71
N VAL A 121 -2.19 -9.48 -5.75
CA VAL A 121 -1.29 -10.63 -5.85
C VAL A 121 -1.85 -11.90 -5.21
N ALA A 122 -2.86 -11.79 -4.35
CA ALA A 122 -3.57 -12.95 -3.81
C ALA A 122 -4.99 -12.59 -3.37
N SER A 123 -5.89 -13.56 -3.49
CA SER A 123 -7.30 -13.44 -3.08
C SER A 123 -7.50 -13.59 -1.57
N SER A 124 -6.52 -14.15 -0.85
CA SER A 124 -6.62 -14.37 0.60
C SER A 124 -5.25 -14.62 1.25
N PHE A 125 -5.21 -14.53 2.58
CA PHE A 125 -4.08 -14.96 3.39
C PHE A 125 -3.78 -16.47 3.25
N GLN A 126 -4.77 -17.28 2.86
CA GLN A 126 -4.57 -18.72 2.62
C GLN A 126 -3.66 -18.97 1.42
N GLN A 127 -3.78 -18.20 0.34
CA GLN A 127 -2.84 -18.31 -0.79
C GLN A 127 -1.40 -17.96 -0.36
N LEU A 128 -1.24 -16.97 0.53
CA LEU A 128 0.06 -16.67 1.12
C LEU A 128 0.59 -17.81 2.01
N HIS A 129 -0.27 -18.47 2.79
CA HIS A 129 0.08 -19.69 3.52
C HIS A 129 0.56 -20.80 2.59
N ASP A 130 -0.09 -20.94 1.44
CA ASP A 130 0.27 -21.90 0.40
C ASP A 130 1.53 -21.48 -0.38
N LYS A 131 2.08 -20.30 -0.04
CA LYS A 131 3.30 -19.67 -0.55
C LYS A 131 3.17 -19.25 -2.02
N ASP A 132 1.95 -18.90 -2.44
CA ASP A 132 1.63 -18.57 -3.81
C ASP A 132 1.06 -17.16 -3.88
N ILE A 133 1.84 -16.24 -4.47
CA ILE A 133 1.38 -14.91 -4.84
C ILE A 133 1.67 -14.69 -6.33
N GLU A 134 0.77 -14.01 -7.01
CA GLU A 134 0.89 -13.71 -8.43
C GLU A 134 1.58 -12.34 -8.59
N TYR A 135 2.88 -12.35 -8.91
CA TYR A 135 3.60 -11.12 -9.24
C TYR A 135 4.57 -11.34 -10.43
N PRO A 136 4.48 -10.53 -11.51
CA PRO A 136 3.51 -9.45 -11.74
C PRO A 136 2.06 -9.96 -11.79
N ALA A 137 1.12 -9.18 -11.25
CA ALA A 137 -0.27 -9.59 -11.17
C ALA A 137 -1.02 -9.32 -12.49
N SER A 138 -1.97 -10.18 -12.83
CA SER A 138 -2.93 -9.95 -13.91
C SER A 138 -3.86 -8.75 -13.69
N LYS A 139 -4.00 -8.30 -12.43
CA LYS A 139 -4.80 -7.14 -12.05
C LYS A 139 -4.00 -6.19 -11.18
N SER A 140 -3.84 -4.95 -11.65
CA SER A 140 -3.28 -3.84 -10.90
C SER A 140 -4.24 -2.63 -10.88
N TYR A 141 -3.93 -1.66 -10.03
CA TYR A 141 -4.62 -0.39 -9.90
C TYR A 141 -3.57 0.72 -9.94
N TYR A 142 -3.83 1.80 -10.69
CA TYR A 142 -2.95 2.96 -10.72
C TYR A 142 -3.43 4.04 -9.74
N ASN A 143 -2.57 5.02 -9.46
CA ASN A 143 -2.94 6.14 -8.59
C ASN A 143 -4.06 7.00 -9.20
N GLY A 144 -5.22 7.02 -8.55
CA GLY A 144 -6.42 7.72 -9.03
C GLY A 144 -7.47 6.81 -9.67
N GLU A 145 -7.20 5.50 -9.76
CA GLU A 145 -8.14 4.47 -10.23
C GLU A 145 -9.45 4.47 -9.41
N ALA A 146 -9.40 4.89 -8.14
CA ALA A 146 -10.58 5.11 -7.29
C ALA A 146 -11.61 6.10 -7.88
N PHE A 147 -11.19 6.98 -8.78
CA PHE A 147 -12.00 8.05 -9.37
C PHE A 147 -12.34 7.83 -10.84
N LYS A 148 -12.00 6.68 -11.43
CA LYS A 148 -12.16 6.43 -12.87
C LYS A 148 -13.61 6.59 -13.35
N ASP A 149 -14.57 6.30 -12.47
CA ASP A 149 -16.01 6.36 -12.77
C ASP A 149 -16.64 7.70 -12.35
N MET A 150 -15.85 8.68 -11.88
CA MET A 150 -16.35 10.00 -11.50
C MET A 150 -16.83 10.78 -12.72
N THR A 151 -18.09 11.23 -12.68
CA THR A 151 -18.65 12.07 -13.74
C THR A 151 -18.34 13.55 -13.51
N GLU A 152 -18.50 14.38 -14.54
CA GLU A 152 -18.39 15.84 -14.42
C GLU A 152 -19.33 16.39 -13.34
N LYS A 153 -20.53 15.83 -13.21
CA LYS A 153 -21.49 16.23 -12.18
C LYS A 153 -20.99 15.91 -10.77
N ASP A 154 -20.33 14.76 -10.59
CA ASP A 154 -19.76 14.38 -9.30
C ASP A 154 -18.60 15.32 -8.93
N TRP A 155 -17.75 15.68 -9.91
CA TRP A 155 -16.68 16.66 -9.71
C TRP A 155 -17.21 18.06 -9.39
N GLU A 156 -18.25 18.51 -10.08
CA GLU A 156 -18.92 19.78 -9.77
C GLU A 156 -19.52 19.76 -8.36
N ALA A 157 -20.12 18.64 -7.92
CA ALA A 157 -20.61 18.49 -6.56
C ALA A 157 -19.47 18.60 -5.52
N VAL A 158 -18.32 17.98 -5.77
CA VAL A 158 -17.13 18.08 -4.92
C VAL A 158 -16.61 19.52 -4.86
N LYS A 159 -16.48 20.18 -6.03
CA LYS A 159 -16.00 21.56 -6.16
C LYS A 159 -16.91 22.56 -5.47
N MET A 160 -18.21 22.38 -5.59
CA MET A 160 -19.22 23.22 -4.95
C MET A 160 -19.43 22.86 -3.47
N GLY A 161 -18.89 21.74 -3.00
CA GLY A 161 -18.94 21.31 -1.61
C GLY A 161 -18.10 22.18 -0.66
N GLY A 162 -18.18 21.89 0.64
CA GLY A 162 -17.48 22.66 1.67
C GLY A 162 -15.96 22.70 1.49
N VAL A 163 -15.35 21.55 1.14
CA VAL A 163 -13.91 21.46 0.89
C VAL A 163 -13.52 22.23 -0.38
N GLY A 164 -14.24 22.02 -1.49
CA GLY A 164 -13.96 22.70 -2.75
C GLY A 164 -14.04 24.23 -2.63
N ARG A 165 -15.10 24.76 -1.99
CA ARG A 165 -15.21 26.21 -1.74
C ARG A 165 -14.11 26.76 -0.84
N LYS A 166 -13.68 26.00 0.17
CA LYS A 166 -12.56 26.40 1.03
C LYS A 166 -11.26 26.48 0.23
N LEU A 167 -10.95 25.45 -0.55
CA LEU A 167 -9.75 25.40 -1.39
C LEU A 167 -9.73 26.52 -2.44
N GLU A 168 -10.88 26.82 -3.06
CA GLU A 168 -11.03 27.94 -3.98
C GLU A 168 -10.71 29.27 -3.29
N GLY A 169 -11.24 29.49 -2.08
CA GLY A 169 -10.93 30.69 -1.30
C GLY A 169 -9.45 30.81 -0.94
N GLU A 170 -8.81 29.70 -0.55
CA GLU A 170 -7.36 29.65 -0.27
C GLU A 170 -6.52 29.94 -1.52
N HIS A 171 -6.90 29.37 -2.67
CA HIS A 171 -6.26 29.63 -3.95
C HIS A 171 -6.34 31.11 -4.33
N GLN A 172 -7.53 31.71 -4.26
CA GLN A 172 -7.72 33.13 -4.58
C GLN A 172 -6.89 34.05 -3.68
N LYS A 173 -6.82 33.73 -2.38
CA LYS A 173 -5.99 34.47 -1.42
C LYS A 173 -4.50 34.39 -1.80
N LEU A 174 -3.99 33.19 -2.04
CA LEU A 174 -2.59 32.97 -2.43
C LEU A 174 -2.23 33.73 -3.71
N VAL A 175 -3.09 33.64 -4.75
CA VAL A 175 -2.89 34.35 -6.02
C VAL A 175 -2.84 35.86 -5.80
N LYS A 176 -3.77 36.42 -5.01
CA LYS A 176 -3.81 37.86 -4.74
C LYS A 176 -2.54 38.35 -4.04
N GLU A 177 -2.03 37.59 -3.09
CA GLU A 177 -0.83 37.94 -2.31
C GLU A 177 0.46 37.85 -3.16
N THR A 178 0.56 36.85 -4.03
CA THR A 178 1.82 36.55 -4.75
C THR A 178 1.93 37.16 -6.15
N LYS A 179 0.80 37.47 -6.81
CA LYS A 179 0.76 37.92 -8.22
C LYS A 179 1.67 39.11 -8.51
N SER A 180 1.70 40.11 -7.64
CA SER A 180 2.51 41.32 -7.88
C SER A 180 4.02 41.05 -7.86
N ALA A 181 4.48 40.18 -6.95
CA ALA A 181 5.88 39.80 -6.83
C ALA A 181 6.30 38.93 -8.01
N PHE A 182 5.47 37.95 -8.39
CA PHE A 182 5.71 37.10 -9.55
C PHE A 182 5.78 37.90 -10.86
N LEU A 183 4.89 38.88 -11.06
CA LEU A 183 4.94 39.74 -12.24
C LEU A 183 6.17 40.67 -12.29
N LYS A 184 6.76 41.01 -11.13
CA LYS A 184 8.02 41.77 -11.08
C LYS A 184 9.20 40.90 -11.50
N SER A 185 9.28 39.65 -11.04
CA SER A 185 10.37 38.74 -11.39
C SER A 185 10.39 38.37 -12.88
N LEU A 186 9.24 38.40 -13.57
CA LEU A 186 9.16 38.16 -15.01
C LEU A 186 9.62 39.33 -15.89
N LYS A 187 9.83 40.51 -15.29
CA LYS A 187 10.27 41.72 -16.01
C LYS A 187 11.76 42.02 -15.83
N SER A 188 12.48 41.23 -15.02
CA SER A 188 13.95 41.22 -14.93
C SER A 188 14.51 40.17 -15.87
#